data_AF-X0R8I4-F1
#
_entry.id   AF-X0R8I4-F1
#
_cell.length_a   1.000
_cell.length_b   1.000
_cell.length_c   1.000
_cell.angle_alpha   90.00
_cell.angle_beta   90.00
_cell.angle_gamma   90.00
#
_symmetry.space_group_name_H-M   'P 1'
#
loop_
_entity.id
_entity.type
_entity.pdbx_description
1 polymer ?
#
loop_
_entity_poly.entity_id
_entity_poly.type
_entity_poly.pdbx_seq_one_letter_code
_entity_poly.pdbx_strand_id
1 'polypeptide(L)'
;MKHITYIHENKDWTEWQWSDKKLLPLVSRVRILQGHLLGKLLTIGFDLNVEAQLDAVTLEIIKTSEIEGETLNNEQVRSSVARHLGLDNASMPTTTR
;
A
#
# COMPACT_ATOMS: atom_id res chain seq x y z
N MET A 1 0.95 -9.22 -37.35
CA MET A 1 1.16 -9.42 -35.90
C MET A 1 1.94 -8.22 -35.39
N LYS A 2 1.47 -7.54 -34.34
CA LYS A 2 2.14 -6.34 -33.79
C LYS A 2 3.22 -6.84 -32.84
N HIS A 3 4.50 -6.67 -33.18
CA HIS A 3 5.59 -6.95 -32.25
C HIS A 3 5.49 -5.94 -31.10
N ILE A 4 5.19 -6.43 -29.90
CA ILE A 4 5.32 -5.66 -28.68
C ILE A 4 6.75 -5.89 -28.21
N THR A 5 7.56 -4.83 -28.24
CA THR A 5 8.87 -4.82 -27.58
C THR A 5 8.63 -4.52 -26.12
N TYR A 6 8.98 -5.46 -25.24
CA TYR A 6 8.91 -5.24 -23.81
C TYR A 6 9.94 -4.19 -23.41
N ILE A 7 9.65 -3.41 -22.37
CA ILE A 7 10.50 -2.26 -22.04
C ILE A 7 11.95 -2.70 -21.71
N HIS A 8 12.10 -3.91 -21.16
CA HIS A 8 13.39 -4.55 -20.87
C HIS A 8 14.21 -5.00 -22.08
N GLU A 9 13.60 -5.02 -23.27
CA GLU A 9 14.28 -5.35 -24.52
C GLU A 9 14.92 -4.12 -25.18
N ASN A 10 14.69 -2.91 -24.63
CA ASN A 10 15.37 -1.70 -25.11
C ASN A 10 16.85 -1.73 -24.72
N LYS A 11 17.72 -1.33 -25.66
CA LYS A 11 19.17 -1.27 -25.43
C LYS A 11 19.56 -0.37 -24.26
N ASP A 12 18.78 0.69 -24.05
CA ASP A 12 19.05 1.73 -23.06
C ASP A 12 18.19 1.53 -21.79
N TRP A 13 17.66 0.32 -21.56
CA TRP A 13 16.66 0.03 -20.53
C TRP A 13 17.10 0.33 -19.08
N THR A 14 18.39 0.51 -18.81
CA THR A 14 18.90 0.97 -17.51
C THR A 14 19.29 2.44 -17.49
N GLU A 15 19.31 3.11 -18.64
CA GLU A 15 19.66 4.53 -18.78
C GLU A 15 18.41 5.41 -18.66
N TRP A 16 17.83 5.41 -17.47
CA TRP A 16 16.61 6.16 -17.19
C TRP A 16 16.80 7.67 -17.42
N GLN A 17 16.00 8.23 -18.32
CA GLN A 17 15.90 9.67 -18.53
C GLN A 17 14.50 10.13 -18.13
N TRP A 18 14.42 11.20 -17.33
CA TRP A 18 13.16 11.82 -16.96
C TRP A 18 13.23 13.34 -17.06
N SER A 19 12.06 13.97 -17.02
CA SER A 19 11.92 15.43 -17.08
C SER A 19 11.37 15.94 -15.76
N ASP A 20 12.19 16.67 -15.01
CA ASP A 20 11.77 17.31 -13.76
C ASP A 20 10.59 18.25 -13.98
N LYS A 21 10.60 19.00 -15.09
CA LYS A 21 9.48 19.89 -15.47
C LYS A 21 8.14 19.14 -15.60
N LYS A 22 8.16 17.87 -16.02
CA LYS A 22 6.97 17.03 -16.12
C LYS A 22 6.62 16.34 -14.80
N LEU A 23 7.62 15.88 -14.05
CA LEU A 23 7.42 15.09 -12.82
C LEU A 23 7.10 15.94 -11.59
N LEU A 24 7.77 17.08 -11.42
CA LEU A 24 7.65 17.91 -10.20
C LEU A 24 6.20 18.31 -9.87
N PRO A 25 5.34 18.70 -10.84
CA PRO A 25 3.93 18.99 -10.53
C PRO A 25 3.16 17.78 -10.00
N LEU A 26 3.42 16.58 -10.56
CA LEU A 26 2.77 15.33 -10.15
C LEU A 26 3.23 14.92 -8.75
N VAL A 27 4.54 14.93 -8.52
CA VAL A 27 5.12 14.59 -7.22
C VAL A 27 4.65 15.55 -6.13
N SER A 28 4.62 16.86 -6.43
CA SER A 28 4.15 17.88 -5.48
C SER A 28 2.69 17.64 -5.09
N ARG A 29 1.82 17.30 -6.05
CA ARG A 29 0.42 16.95 -5.77
C ARG A 29 0.32 15.73 -4.88
N VAL A 30 1.08 14.68 -5.15
CA VAL A 30 1.10 13.46 -4.31
C VAL A 30 1.56 13.79 -2.90
N ARG A 31 2.60 14.61 -2.74
CA ARG A 31 3.11 15.02 -1.41
C ARG A 31 2.07 15.79 -0.60
N ILE A 32 1.33 16.70 -1.24
CA ILE A 32 0.25 17.43 -0.57
C ILE A 32 -0.84 16.46 -0.09
N LEU A 33 -1.27 15.53 -0.95
CA LEU A 33 -2.28 14.52 -0.58
C LEU A 33 -1.80 13.60 0.55
N GLN A 34 -0.53 13.18 0.52
CA GLN A 34 0.09 12.41 1.60
C GLN A 34 0.08 13.19 2.92
N GLY A 35 0.43 14.47 2.90
CA GLY A 35 0.37 15.34 4.08
C GLY A 35 -1.04 15.44 4.67
N HIS A 36 -2.06 15.60 3.82
CA HIS A 36 -3.46 15.61 4.27
C HIS A 36 -3.89 14.28 4.89
N LEU A 37 -3.47 13.15 4.30
CA LEU A 37 -3.77 11.83 4.84
C LEU A 37 -3.13 11.64 6.22
N LEU A 38 -1.83 11.92 6.34
CA LEU A 38 -1.11 11.84 7.62
C LEU A 38 -1.73 12.74 8.69
N GLY A 39 -2.09 13.97 8.31
CA GLY A 39 -2.78 14.90 9.20
C GLY A 39 -4.10 14.33 9.73
N LYS A 40 -4.91 13.70 8.86
CA LYS A 40 -6.15 13.04 9.28
C LYS A 40 -5.88 11.86 10.20
N LEU A 41 -4.91 11.01 9.86
CA LEU A 41 -4.51 9.86 10.69
C LEU A 41 -4.12 10.31 12.10
N LEU A 42 -3.32 11.37 12.25
CA LEU A 42 -2.97 11.90 13.57
C LEU A 42 -4.18 12.37 14.42
N THR A 43 -5.34 12.66 13.79
CA THR A 43 -6.54 13.15 14.49
C THR A 43 -7.55 12.07 14.87
N ILE A 44 -7.53 10.88 14.26
CA ILE A 44 -8.58 9.86 14.44
C ILE A 44 -8.38 8.97 15.68
N GLY A 45 -7.41 9.25 16.56
CA GLY A 45 -7.14 8.46 17.77
C GLY A 45 -6.38 7.16 17.51
N PHE A 46 -5.76 6.59 18.55
CA PHE A 46 -4.80 5.49 18.40
C PHE A 46 -5.43 4.21 17.82
N ASP A 47 -6.58 3.79 18.33
CA ASP A 47 -7.20 2.51 17.93
C ASP A 47 -7.66 2.51 16.47
N LEU A 48 -8.24 3.61 15.99
CA LEU A 48 -8.64 3.75 14.59
C LEU A 48 -7.43 3.82 13.64
N ASN A 49 -6.28 4.36 14.10
CA ASN A 49 -5.04 4.32 13.32
C ASN A 49 -4.49 2.90 13.20
N VAL A 50 -4.57 2.11 14.27
CA VAL A 50 -4.12 0.71 14.28
C VAL A 50 -4.97 -0.12 13.32
N GLU A 51 -6.30 0.03 13.38
CA GLU A 51 -7.22 -0.67 12.47
C GLU A 51 -7.00 -0.27 11.01
N ALA A 52 -6.85 1.03 10.72
CA ALA A 52 -6.57 1.51 9.37
C ALA A 52 -5.24 0.98 8.81
N GLN A 53 -4.22 0.83 9.64
CA GLN A 53 -2.94 0.22 9.24
C GLN A 53 -3.09 -1.27 8.96
N LEU A 54 -3.78 -2.00 9.84
CA LEU A 54 -4.04 -3.43 9.68
C LEU A 54 -4.79 -3.71 8.36
N ASP A 55 -5.83 -2.93 8.07
CA ASP A 55 -6.59 -3.06 6.83
C ASP A 55 -5.77 -2.68 5.60
N ALA A 56 -5.00 -1.60 5.66
CA ALA A 56 -4.18 -1.15 4.54
C ALA A 56 -3.13 -2.20 4.13
N VAL A 57 -2.40 -2.76 5.08
CA VAL A 57 -1.38 -3.78 4.83
C VAL A 57 -2.02 -5.09 4.38
N THR A 58 -3.14 -5.48 4.98
CA THR A 58 -3.89 -6.69 4.57
C THR A 58 -4.32 -6.57 3.11
N LEU A 59 -4.89 -5.43 2.73
CA LEU A 59 -5.34 -5.18 1.37
C LEU A 59 -4.16 -5.14 0.39
N GLU A 60 -3.04 -4.50 0.76
CA GLU A 60 -1.83 -4.46 -0.05
C GLU A 60 -1.35 -5.87 -0.40
N ILE A 61 -1.18 -6.74 0.60
CA ILE A 61 -0.73 -8.13 0.40
C ILE A 61 -1.66 -8.88 -0.54
N ILE A 62 -2.98 -8.79 -0.31
CA ILE A 62 -3.97 -9.46 -1.16
C ILE A 62 -3.86 -8.97 -2.61
N LYS A 63 -3.78 -7.64 -2.80
CA LYS A 63 -3.72 -7.06 -4.15
C LYS A 63 -2.40 -7.34 -4.85
N THR A 64 -1.28 -7.37 -4.15
CA THR A 64 0.00 -7.78 -4.74
C THR A 64 0.02 -9.26 -5.11
N SER A 65 -0.55 -10.14 -4.28
CA SER A 65 -0.68 -11.57 -4.60
C SER A 65 -1.61 -11.83 -5.79
N GLU A 66 -2.73 -11.10 -5.90
CA GLU A 66 -3.64 -11.20 -7.05
C GLU A 66 -2.94 -10.86 -8.38
N ILE A 67 -1.98 -9.91 -8.38
CA ILE A 67 -1.18 -9.57 -9.56
C ILE A 67 -0.33 -10.76 -10.02
N GLU A 68 0.18 -11.55 -9.08
CA GLU A 68 0.96 -12.77 -9.34
C GLU A 68 0.08 -14.00 -9.63
N GLY A 69 -1.24 -13.84 -9.65
CA GLY A 69 -2.22 -14.92 -9.87
C GLY A 69 -2.53 -15.75 -8.64
N GLU A 70 -2.12 -15.31 -7.45
CA GLU A 70 -2.39 -15.97 -6.18
C GLU A 70 -3.67 -15.41 -5.53
N THR A 71 -4.54 -16.28 -5.02
CA THR A 71 -5.71 -15.88 -4.24
C THR A 71 -5.52 -16.29 -2.79
N LEU A 72 -5.38 -15.31 -1.90
CA LEU A 72 -5.19 -15.54 -0.47
C LEU A 72 -6.49 -15.35 0.32
N ASN A 73 -6.63 -16.09 1.43
CA ASN A 73 -7.74 -15.89 2.35
C ASN A 73 -7.55 -14.58 3.14
N ASN A 74 -8.51 -13.67 3.03
CA ASN A 74 -8.43 -12.34 3.64
C ASN A 74 -8.26 -12.39 5.17
N GLU A 75 -9.04 -13.22 5.86
CA GLU A 75 -9.00 -13.32 7.32
C GLU A 75 -7.66 -13.87 7.83
N GLN A 76 -7.09 -14.85 7.12
CA GLN A 76 -5.78 -15.42 7.45
C GLN A 76 -4.65 -14.40 7.24
N VAL A 77 -4.68 -13.66 6.13
CA VAL A 77 -3.72 -12.58 5.88
C VAL A 77 -3.85 -11.52 6.97
N ARG A 78 -5.08 -11.08 7.28
CA ARG A 78 -5.33 -10.09 8.33
C ARG A 78 -4.81 -10.55 9.69
N SER A 79 -5.04 -11.81 10.08
CA SER A 79 -4.50 -12.37 11.33
C SER A 79 -2.96 -12.43 11.33
N SER A 80 -2.36 -12.79 10.20
CA SER A 80 -0.90 -12.78 10.06
C SER A 80 -0.33 -11.36 10.21
N VAL A 81 -0.96 -10.36 9.57
CA VAL A 81 -0.57 -8.95 9.68
C VAL A 81 -0.71 -8.44 11.11
N ALA A 82 -1.82 -8.75 11.79
CA ALA A 82 -2.03 -8.37 13.18
C ALA A 82 -0.91 -8.89 14.10
N ARG A 83 -0.48 -10.14 13.90
CA ARG A 83 0.67 -10.73 14.62
C ARG A 83 1.97 -10.00 14.35
N HIS A 84 2.27 -9.69 13.09
CA HIS A 84 3.50 -9.00 12.71
C HIS A 84 3.52 -7.54 13.18
N LEU A 85 2.36 -6.90 13.32
CA LEU A 85 2.20 -5.57 13.90
C LEU A 85 2.18 -5.58 15.45
N GLY A 86 2.27 -6.74 16.09
CA GLY A 86 2.26 -6.88 17.55
C GLY A 86 0.89 -6.68 18.19
N LEU A 87 -0.20 -6.73 17.40
CA LEU A 87 -1.57 -6.48 17.84
C LEU A 87 -2.23 -7.70 18.49
N ASP A 88 -1.69 -8.91 18.24
CA ASP A 88 -2.17 -10.18 18.83
C ASP A 88 -1.97 -10.25 20.36
N ASN A 89 -1.21 -9.34 20.98
CA ASN A 89 -0.90 -9.34 22.42
C ASN A 89 -1.72 -8.33 23.25
N ALA A 90 -2.47 -7.43 22.59
CA ALA A 90 -3.40 -6.54 23.25
C ALA A 90 -4.78 -7.16 23.16
N SER A 91 -5.42 -7.36 24.31
CA SER A 91 -6.85 -7.64 24.43
C SER A 91 -7.65 -6.82 23.41
N MET A 92 -8.15 -7.48 22.37
CA MET A 92 -9.10 -6.91 21.42
C MET A 92 -10.22 -6.25 22.25
N PRO A 93 -10.48 -4.93 22.13
CA PRO A 93 -11.66 -4.37 22.75
C PRO A 93 -12.86 -5.09 22.15
N THR A 94 -13.62 -5.75 23.00
CA THR A 94 -14.85 -6.44 22.64
C THR A 94 -15.70 -5.51 21.81
N THR A 95 -15.88 -5.83 20.53
CA THR A 95 -16.85 -5.13 19.69
C THR A 95 -18.22 -5.33 20.35
N THR A 96 -18.73 -4.30 21.00
CA THR A 96 -20.09 -4.30 21.53
C THR A 96 -20.99 -4.02 20.35
N ARG A 97 -21.77 -5.04 20.00
CA ARG A 97 -22.81 -5.01 18.97
C ARG A 97 -23.91 -4.01 19.30
#